data_AF-A0A7Y2JLX1-F1
#
_entry.id   AF-A0A7Y2JLX1-F1
#
_cell.length_a   1.000
_cell.length_b   1.000
_cell.length_c   1.000
_cell.angle_alpha   90.00
_cell.angle_beta   90.00
_cell.angle_gamma   90.00
#
_symmetry.space_group_name_H-M   'P 1'
#
loop_
_entity.id
_entity.type
_entity.pdbx_description
1 polymer ?
#
loop_
_entity_poly.entity_id
_entity_poly.type
_entity_poly.pdbx_seq_one_letter_code
_entity_poly.pdbx_strand_id
1 'polypeptide(L)'
;GETVEVDVDALGVGDTILVRPGERIPVDGEVVDGTSNVDESMITGEPVPVTKAAGATVTGGTVNGTGSLTFRASRVGSDTTLAQIIRMVEDAQGAKLPIQGLVDRVTLWFVPAVMALAALTVVVWLLVGPDPALTFALVAGVSVLIIACPCAMGLATPTSIMVGTGRAAEMGVLFRKGDALQELSTVNVIALDKTGTVTEGKPTLTDVIVVEGFDRDIVLGLIAAVEEQSEHPIAEAIVRGARSEGIAVPTASGFRSVTGYGVAAMVDGKEVLVGADRYMIRENVVIASLVDIEKDLASRGRTALYAAVDGKLTAVIAVADPVKPASRDAIAALHDRGFQVAMITGDKQETAEAIARETGIDQVIAGVLPDGKVAALDDLRAEGRKIAFVGDGINDAPALAHADVGIAIGTGTDVAIESADVVLMSGDLRGVVNAV
;
A
#
# COMPACT_ATOMS: atom_id res chain seq x y z
N GLY A 1 -26.94 -26.89 -13.18
CA GLY A 1 -26.05 -28.08 -13.25
C GLY A 1 -26.22 -28.86 -11.97
N GLU A 2 -25.83 -30.13 -11.98
CA GLU A 2 -25.67 -30.92 -10.75
C GLU A 2 -24.34 -30.54 -10.07
N THR A 3 -24.31 -30.49 -8.75
CA THR A 3 -23.09 -30.22 -7.96
C THR A 3 -22.29 -31.51 -7.75
N VAL A 4 -20.99 -31.48 -8.00
CA VAL A 4 -20.08 -32.62 -7.79
C VAL A 4 -18.96 -32.19 -6.84
N GLU A 5 -18.65 -33.03 -5.85
CA GLU A 5 -17.47 -32.84 -4.99
C GLU A 5 -16.22 -33.36 -5.71
N VAL A 6 -15.18 -32.52 -5.75
CA VAL A 6 -13.89 -32.82 -6.38
C VAL A 6 -12.76 -32.39 -5.44
N ASP A 7 -11.56 -32.92 -5.67
CA ASP A 7 -10.36 -32.47 -4.98
C ASP A 7 -10.01 -31.03 -5.39
N VAL A 8 -9.39 -30.25 -4.50
CA VAL A 8 -9.00 -28.86 -4.76
C VAL A 8 -8.01 -28.77 -5.93
N ASP A 9 -7.16 -29.77 -6.09
CA ASP A 9 -6.18 -29.86 -7.18
C ASP A 9 -6.83 -30.08 -8.56
N ALA A 10 -8.10 -30.51 -8.60
CA ALA A 10 -8.84 -30.72 -9.83
C ALA A 10 -9.58 -29.45 -10.30
N LEU A 11 -9.58 -28.38 -9.50
CA LEU A 11 -10.26 -27.12 -9.85
C LEU A 11 -9.47 -26.35 -10.91
N GLY A 12 -10.16 -25.91 -11.95
CA GLY A 12 -9.63 -25.06 -13.01
C GLY A 12 -10.13 -23.61 -12.91
N VAL A 13 -9.40 -22.69 -13.55
CA VAL A 13 -9.86 -21.31 -13.74
C VAL A 13 -11.15 -21.32 -14.57
N GLY A 14 -12.17 -20.59 -14.11
CA GLY A 14 -13.49 -20.52 -14.74
C GLY A 14 -14.51 -21.49 -14.15
N ASP A 15 -14.10 -22.45 -13.31
CA ASP A 15 -15.02 -23.34 -12.62
C ASP A 15 -15.96 -22.57 -11.70
N THR A 16 -17.21 -23.02 -11.62
CA THR A 16 -18.23 -22.42 -10.76
C THR A 16 -18.38 -23.25 -9.50
N ILE A 17 -18.03 -22.66 -8.37
CA ILE A 17 -17.89 -23.34 -7.09
C ILE A 17 -18.98 -22.83 -6.14
N LEU A 18 -19.70 -23.76 -5.53
CA LEU A 18 -20.68 -23.48 -4.48
C LEU A 18 -20.01 -23.66 -3.12
N VAL A 19 -20.01 -22.60 -2.31
CA VAL A 19 -19.51 -22.61 -0.92
C VAL A 19 -20.70 -22.48 0.02
N ARG A 20 -20.86 -23.47 0.90
CA ARG A 20 -21.95 -23.49 1.88
C ARG A 20 -21.59 -22.64 3.11
N PRO A 21 -22.57 -22.27 3.94
CA PRO A 21 -22.30 -21.58 5.19
C PRO A 21 -21.29 -22.32 6.07
N GLY A 22 -20.29 -21.62 6.59
CA GLY A 22 -19.22 -22.16 7.44
C GLY A 22 -18.09 -22.90 6.72
N GLU A 23 -18.18 -23.10 5.40
CA GLU A 23 -17.11 -23.75 4.63
C GLU A 23 -15.96 -22.78 4.33
N ARG A 24 -14.75 -23.33 4.19
CA ARG A 24 -13.60 -22.57 3.69
C ARG A 24 -13.73 -22.38 2.18
N ILE A 25 -13.39 -21.18 1.73
CA ILE A 25 -13.29 -20.88 0.30
C ILE A 25 -12.05 -21.62 -0.24
N PRO A 26 -12.20 -22.51 -1.23
CA PRO A 26 -11.12 -23.40 -1.64
C PRO A 26 -10.03 -22.72 -2.48
N VAL A 27 -10.42 -21.76 -3.33
CA VAL A 27 -9.55 -21.05 -4.28
C VAL A 27 -10.01 -19.61 -4.44
N ASP A 28 -9.21 -18.76 -5.08
CA ASP A 28 -9.59 -17.37 -5.32
C ASP A 28 -10.62 -17.27 -6.45
N GLY A 29 -11.49 -16.27 -6.38
CA GLY A 29 -12.47 -16.05 -7.43
C GLY A 29 -13.34 -14.83 -7.26
N GLU A 30 -14.39 -14.77 -8.08
CA GLU A 30 -15.37 -13.69 -8.11
C GLU A 30 -16.77 -14.27 -7.88
N VAL A 31 -17.51 -13.73 -6.92
CA VAL A 31 -18.88 -14.15 -6.60
C VAL A 31 -19.78 -13.88 -7.81
N VAL A 32 -20.44 -14.93 -8.30
CA VAL A 32 -21.42 -14.82 -9.39
C VAL A 32 -22.85 -14.76 -8.86
N ASP A 33 -23.13 -15.38 -7.71
CA ASP A 33 -24.46 -15.41 -7.11
C ASP A 33 -24.38 -15.62 -5.59
N GLY A 34 -25.39 -15.13 -4.88
CA GLY A 34 -25.48 -15.20 -3.42
C GLY A 34 -24.88 -14.01 -2.68
N THR A 35 -25.09 -14.00 -1.37
CA THR A 35 -24.56 -12.98 -0.45
C THR A 35 -24.18 -13.64 0.87
N SER A 36 -23.04 -13.26 1.43
CA SER A 36 -22.56 -13.76 2.72
C SER A 36 -21.54 -12.80 3.33
N ASN A 37 -21.26 -12.95 4.61
CA ASN A 37 -20.13 -12.29 5.27
C ASN A 37 -18.97 -13.29 5.33
N VAL A 38 -17.81 -12.94 4.79
CA VAL A 38 -16.63 -13.79 4.75
C VAL A 38 -15.63 -13.31 5.81
N ASP A 39 -15.16 -14.23 6.65
CA ASP A 39 -14.11 -13.98 7.61
C ASP A 39 -12.75 -14.11 6.92
N GLU A 40 -12.12 -12.96 6.69
CA GLU A 40 -10.79 -12.83 6.08
C GLU A 40 -9.68 -12.60 7.12
N SER A 41 -10.00 -12.68 8.43
CA SER A 41 -9.11 -12.30 9.53
C SER A 41 -7.78 -13.02 9.54
N MET A 42 -7.74 -14.28 9.09
CA MET A 42 -6.53 -15.09 9.01
C MET A 42 -5.52 -14.61 7.96
N ILE A 43 -5.93 -13.77 7.01
CA ILE A 43 -5.08 -13.21 5.95
C ILE A 43 -4.93 -11.71 6.12
N THR A 44 -6.01 -10.99 6.43
CA THR A 44 -6.00 -9.52 6.53
C THR A 44 -5.67 -9.02 7.93
N GLY A 45 -5.77 -9.87 8.96
CA GLY A 45 -5.69 -9.48 10.37
C GLY A 45 -6.95 -8.76 10.89
N GLU A 46 -7.95 -8.51 10.03
CA GLU A 46 -9.14 -7.77 10.42
C GLU A 46 -10.20 -8.66 11.07
N PRO A 47 -10.66 -8.35 12.29
CA PRO A 47 -11.58 -9.23 13.02
C PRO A 47 -13.03 -9.16 12.52
N VAL A 48 -13.37 -8.17 11.69
CA VAL A 48 -14.75 -7.96 11.21
C VAL A 48 -14.93 -8.65 9.86
N PRO A 49 -15.88 -9.59 9.73
CA PRO A 49 -16.18 -10.23 8.45
C PRO A 49 -16.62 -9.23 7.37
N VAL A 50 -16.18 -9.45 6.14
CA VAL A 50 -16.46 -8.58 4.98
C VAL A 50 -17.67 -9.10 4.22
N THR A 51 -18.65 -8.24 3.95
CA THR A 51 -19.81 -8.60 3.13
C THR A 51 -19.41 -8.80 1.66
N LYS A 52 -19.75 -9.96 1.11
CA LYS A 52 -19.53 -10.34 -0.28
C LYS A 52 -20.87 -10.58 -0.97
N ALA A 53 -21.00 -10.03 -2.18
CA ALA A 53 -22.15 -10.15 -3.06
C ALA A 53 -21.66 -10.36 -4.50
N ALA A 54 -22.56 -10.56 -5.47
CA ALA A 54 -22.20 -10.71 -6.87
C ALA A 54 -21.27 -9.58 -7.35
N GLY A 55 -20.18 -9.95 -8.03
CA GLY A 55 -19.08 -9.07 -8.45
C GLY A 55 -17.98 -8.87 -7.42
N ALA A 56 -18.16 -9.30 -6.17
CA ALA A 56 -17.11 -9.22 -5.15
C ALA A 56 -16.08 -10.33 -5.30
N THR A 57 -14.82 -10.03 -5.00
CA THR A 57 -13.75 -11.03 -4.96
C THR A 57 -13.76 -11.81 -3.65
N VAL A 58 -13.41 -13.09 -3.72
CA VAL A 58 -13.20 -13.99 -2.59
C VAL A 58 -11.81 -14.61 -2.67
N THR A 59 -11.20 -14.82 -1.51
CA THR A 59 -9.82 -15.31 -1.39
C THR A 59 -9.81 -16.72 -0.81
N GLY A 60 -9.04 -17.62 -1.41
CA GLY A 60 -8.87 -18.98 -0.93
C GLY A 60 -8.29 -19.03 0.49
N GLY A 61 -8.77 -19.97 1.29
CA GLY A 61 -8.41 -20.15 2.69
C GLY A 61 -9.32 -19.42 3.69
N THR A 62 -9.98 -18.33 3.28
CA THR A 62 -10.94 -17.58 4.11
C THR A 62 -12.19 -18.39 4.44
N VAL A 63 -12.93 -17.99 5.48
CA VAL A 63 -14.09 -18.76 5.97
C VAL A 63 -15.39 -18.06 5.57
N ASN A 64 -16.25 -18.76 4.83
CA ASN A 64 -17.58 -18.26 4.53
C ASN A 64 -18.46 -18.27 5.79
N GLY A 65 -19.15 -17.17 6.06
CA GLY A 65 -20.04 -17.04 7.21
C GLY A 65 -21.39 -17.75 6.98
N THR A 66 -22.48 -17.04 7.21
CA THR A 66 -23.83 -17.65 7.29
C THR A 66 -24.55 -17.81 5.95
N GLY A 67 -24.12 -17.10 4.91
CA GLY A 67 -24.74 -17.16 3.58
C GLY A 67 -24.15 -18.25 2.68
N SER A 68 -24.81 -18.53 1.57
CA SER A 68 -24.27 -19.38 0.51
C SER A 68 -23.71 -18.50 -0.60
N LEU A 69 -22.53 -18.84 -1.10
CA LEU A 69 -21.90 -18.14 -2.22
C LEU A 69 -21.69 -19.11 -3.37
N THR A 70 -22.01 -18.65 -4.58
CA THR A 70 -21.54 -19.29 -5.79
C THR A 70 -20.54 -18.34 -6.43
N PHE A 71 -19.33 -18.80 -6.69
CA PHE A 71 -18.27 -17.96 -7.24
C PHE A 71 -17.56 -18.66 -8.40
N ARG A 72 -17.00 -17.88 -9.31
CA ARG A 72 -16.18 -18.37 -10.43
C ARG A 72 -14.71 -18.30 -10.05
N ALA A 73 -14.02 -19.43 -10.13
CA ALA A 73 -12.59 -19.51 -9.85
C ALA A 73 -11.80 -18.60 -10.80
N SER A 74 -10.93 -17.74 -10.25
CA SER A 74 -10.05 -16.85 -11.01
C SER A 74 -8.59 -17.30 -10.91
N ARG A 75 -8.14 -17.79 -9.75
CA ARG A 75 -6.79 -18.31 -9.52
C ARG A 75 -6.84 -19.59 -8.69
N VAL A 76 -6.07 -20.59 -9.10
CA VAL A 76 -6.03 -21.93 -8.50
C VAL A 76 -4.58 -22.38 -8.29
N GLY A 77 -4.35 -23.35 -7.40
CA GLY A 77 -3.01 -23.88 -7.13
C GLY A 77 -1.98 -22.83 -6.69
N SER A 78 -0.84 -22.78 -7.37
CA SER A 78 0.30 -21.89 -7.07
C SER A 78 0.02 -20.40 -7.29
N ASP A 79 -1.08 -20.08 -7.96
CA ASP A 79 -1.45 -18.73 -8.33
C ASP A 79 -2.43 -18.12 -7.32
N THR A 80 -2.92 -18.91 -6.36
CA THR A 80 -3.78 -18.40 -5.28
C THR A 80 -3.03 -17.39 -4.40
N THR A 81 -3.76 -16.43 -3.82
CA THR A 81 -3.21 -15.47 -2.86
C THR A 81 -2.53 -16.19 -1.71
N LEU A 82 -3.11 -17.27 -1.16
CA LEU A 82 -2.48 -18.04 -0.09
C LEU A 82 -1.15 -18.66 -0.51
N ALA A 83 -1.05 -19.21 -1.72
CA ALA A 83 0.22 -19.74 -2.25
C ALA A 83 1.27 -18.64 -2.46
N GLN A 84 0.84 -17.44 -2.88
CA GLN A 84 1.73 -16.28 -2.94
C GLN A 84 2.23 -15.84 -1.56
N ILE A 85 1.36 -15.83 -0.54
CA ILE A 85 1.74 -15.54 0.86
C ILE A 85 2.81 -16.54 1.33
N ILE A 86 2.58 -17.84 1.15
CA ILE A 86 3.53 -18.89 1.56
C ILE A 86 4.90 -18.65 0.93
N ARG A 87 4.95 -18.42 -0.39
CA ARG A 87 6.18 -18.14 -1.11
C ARG A 87 6.89 -16.88 -0.61
N MET A 88 6.17 -15.79 -0.36
CA MET A 88 6.76 -14.57 0.19
C MET A 88 7.35 -14.79 1.59
N VAL A 89 6.65 -15.54 2.45
CA VAL A 89 7.16 -15.89 3.78
C VAL A 89 8.42 -16.76 3.69
N GLU A 90 8.44 -17.75 2.79
CA GLU A 90 9.62 -18.60 2.54
C GLU A 90 10.81 -17.77 2.02
N ASP A 91 10.59 -16.89 1.05
CA ASP A 91 11.61 -16.01 0.49
C ASP A 91 12.22 -15.08 1.56
N ALA A 92 11.36 -14.51 2.42
CA ALA A 92 11.80 -13.66 3.51
C ALA A 92 12.59 -14.42 4.59
N GLN A 93 12.21 -15.67 4.89
CA GLN A 93 12.94 -16.52 5.82
C GLN A 93 14.29 -17.01 5.25
N GLY A 94 14.41 -17.13 3.93
CA GLY A 94 15.64 -17.55 3.25
C GLY A 94 16.69 -16.44 3.07
N ALA A 95 16.32 -15.17 3.30
CA ALA A 95 17.20 -14.02 3.07
C ALA A 95 18.33 -13.92 4.12
N LYS A 96 19.56 -13.67 3.67
CA LYS A 96 20.69 -13.34 4.56
C LYS A 96 20.57 -11.89 5.05
N LEU A 97 20.36 -11.72 6.35
CA LEU A 97 20.14 -10.39 6.93
C LEU A 97 21.43 -9.65 7.29
N PRO A 98 21.41 -8.31 7.31
CA PRO A 98 22.54 -7.51 7.81
C PRO A 98 22.97 -7.87 9.24
N ILE A 99 22.03 -8.22 10.14
CA ILE A 99 22.34 -8.69 11.50
C ILE A 99 23.10 -10.02 11.53
N GLN A 100 22.94 -10.90 10.54
CA GLN A 100 23.79 -12.07 10.39
C GLN A 100 25.23 -11.66 10.09
N GLY A 101 25.43 -10.57 9.33
CA GLY A 101 26.74 -9.95 9.14
C GLY A 101 27.36 -9.40 10.42
N LEU A 102 26.56 -8.98 11.42
CA LEU A 102 27.06 -8.61 12.75
C LEU A 102 27.63 -9.84 13.47
N VAL A 103 26.91 -10.96 13.43
CA VAL A 103 27.38 -12.24 13.99
C VAL A 103 28.67 -12.70 13.32
N ASP A 104 28.77 -12.57 11.99
CA ASP A 104 29.99 -12.87 11.25
C ASP A 104 31.16 -11.99 11.68
N ARG A 105 30.92 -10.68 11.90
CA ARG A 105 31.94 -9.73 12.37
C ARG A 105 32.42 -10.03 13.79
N VAL A 106 31.51 -10.43 14.68
CA VAL A 106 31.86 -10.87 16.04
C VAL A 106 32.69 -12.15 15.95
N THR A 107 32.26 -13.12 15.15
CA THR A 107 32.96 -14.40 14.97
C THR A 107 34.37 -14.22 14.44
N LEU A 108 34.57 -13.27 13.52
CA LEU A 108 35.86 -12.94 12.92
C LEU A 108 36.92 -12.49 13.95
N TRP A 109 36.50 -11.86 15.05
CA TRP A 109 37.39 -11.50 16.17
C TRP A 109 37.39 -12.53 17.30
N PHE A 110 36.24 -13.14 17.57
CA PHE A 110 36.04 -14.08 18.67
C PHE A 110 36.84 -15.38 18.48
N VAL A 111 36.82 -15.96 17.26
CA VAL A 111 37.52 -17.23 16.99
C VAL A 111 39.04 -17.11 17.19
N PRO A 112 39.74 -16.10 16.62
CA PRO A 112 41.17 -15.92 16.89
C PRO A 112 41.48 -15.68 18.38
N ALA A 113 40.65 -14.90 19.09
CA ALA A 113 40.84 -14.64 20.51
C ALA A 113 40.73 -15.92 21.36
N VAL A 114 39.72 -16.76 21.10
CA VAL A 114 39.54 -18.06 21.78
C VAL A 114 40.69 -19.01 21.46
N MET A 115 41.13 -19.07 20.21
CA MET A 115 42.29 -19.89 19.83
C MET A 115 43.56 -19.44 20.56
N ALA A 116 43.79 -18.13 20.67
CA ALA A 116 44.93 -17.58 21.39
C ALA A 116 44.85 -17.90 22.90
N LEU A 117 43.67 -17.77 23.51
CA LEU A 117 43.44 -18.12 24.91
C LEU A 117 43.61 -19.63 25.18
N ALA A 118 43.14 -20.49 24.28
CA ALA A 118 43.33 -21.93 24.38
C ALA A 118 44.82 -22.29 24.29
N ALA A 119 45.56 -21.72 23.33
CA ALA A 119 47.00 -21.91 23.21
C ALA A 119 47.75 -21.41 24.45
N LEU A 120 47.39 -20.22 24.96
CA LEU A 120 47.96 -19.67 26.19
C LEU A 120 47.68 -20.57 27.39
N THR A 121 46.47 -21.10 27.51
CA THR A 121 46.09 -22.04 28.58
C THR A 121 46.96 -23.29 28.53
N VAL A 122 47.16 -23.87 27.34
CA VAL A 122 48.06 -25.02 27.17
C VAL A 122 49.48 -24.68 27.62
N VAL A 123 50.03 -23.54 27.20
CA VAL A 123 51.38 -23.11 27.58
C VAL A 123 51.52 -22.94 29.10
N VAL A 124 50.56 -22.29 29.75
CA VAL A 124 50.60 -22.06 31.22
C VAL A 124 50.54 -23.38 31.98
N TRP A 125 49.66 -24.30 31.59
CA TRP A 125 49.54 -25.60 32.25
C TRP A 125 50.73 -26.52 31.99
N LEU A 126 51.45 -26.38 30.87
CA LEU A 126 52.71 -27.08 30.65
C LEU A 126 53.83 -26.58 31.57
N LEU A 127 53.81 -25.31 31.97
CA LEU A 127 54.85 -24.70 32.81
C LEU A 127 54.60 -24.88 34.31
N VAL A 128 53.34 -24.86 34.75
CA VAL A 128 52.95 -24.79 36.18
C VAL A 128 52.07 -25.98 36.61
N GLY A 129 51.59 -26.80 35.67
CA GLY A 129 50.66 -27.89 35.95
C GLY A 129 51.28 -29.09 36.69
N PRO A 130 50.48 -29.86 37.44
CA PRO A 130 50.92 -31.07 38.12
C PRO A 130 51.21 -32.21 37.13
N ASP A 131 52.06 -33.16 37.52
CA ASP A 131 52.34 -34.35 36.71
C ASP A 131 51.10 -35.26 36.58
N PRO A 132 50.75 -35.73 35.37
CA PRO A 132 51.39 -35.47 34.08
C PRO A 132 50.92 -34.16 33.42
N ALA A 133 51.82 -33.18 33.30
CA ALA A 133 51.49 -31.81 32.86
C ALA A 133 50.87 -31.75 31.45
N LEU A 134 51.32 -32.61 30.52
CA LEU A 134 50.80 -32.66 29.15
C LEU A 134 49.31 -32.99 29.10
N THR A 135 48.87 -33.96 29.90
CA THR A 135 47.45 -34.38 29.93
C THR A 135 46.58 -33.25 30.46
N PHE A 136 46.98 -32.64 31.58
CA PHE A 136 46.21 -31.53 32.16
C PHE A 136 46.18 -30.30 31.25
N ALA A 137 47.29 -29.96 30.58
CA ALA A 137 47.36 -28.85 29.65
C ALA A 137 46.44 -29.02 28.44
N LEU A 138 46.41 -30.22 27.84
CA LEU A 138 45.52 -30.52 26.72
C LEU A 138 44.05 -30.52 27.15
N VAL A 139 43.73 -31.12 28.30
CA VAL A 139 42.37 -31.09 28.86
C VAL A 139 41.90 -29.66 29.09
N ALA A 140 42.74 -28.81 29.69
CA ALA A 140 42.41 -27.41 29.94
C ALA A 140 42.20 -26.64 28.62
N GLY A 141 43.11 -26.75 27.65
CA GLY A 141 42.99 -26.08 26.35
C GLY A 141 41.74 -26.51 25.57
N VAL A 142 41.46 -27.81 25.50
CA VAL A 142 40.24 -28.34 24.86
C VAL A 142 38.99 -27.88 25.60
N SER A 143 39.02 -27.80 26.94
CA SER A 143 37.91 -27.28 27.73
C SER A 143 37.60 -25.82 27.40
N VAL A 144 38.63 -24.98 27.17
CA VAL A 144 38.45 -23.59 26.71
C VAL A 144 37.78 -23.55 25.34
N LEU A 145 38.16 -24.43 24.40
CA LEU A 145 37.54 -24.49 23.08
C LEU A 145 36.08 -24.96 23.16
N ILE A 146 35.78 -25.97 23.99
CA ILE A 146 34.43 -26.51 24.16
C ILE A 146 33.50 -25.46 24.74
N ILE A 147 33.91 -24.79 25.83
CA ILE A 147 33.06 -23.82 26.53
C ILE A 147 32.82 -22.55 25.69
N ALA A 148 33.76 -22.21 24.80
CA ALA A 148 33.67 -21.03 23.96
C ALA A 148 32.77 -21.20 22.73
N CYS A 149 32.28 -22.42 22.42
CA CYS A 149 31.47 -22.65 21.23
C CYS A 149 30.12 -21.90 21.31
N PRO A 150 29.85 -20.92 20.42
CA PRO A 150 28.67 -20.06 20.53
C PRO A 150 27.43 -20.71 19.87
N CYS A 151 27.07 -21.93 20.27
CA CYS A 151 25.98 -22.70 19.64
C CYS A 151 24.64 -21.94 19.59
N ALA A 152 24.31 -21.20 20.65
CA ALA A 152 23.06 -20.46 20.75
C ALA A 152 23.00 -19.24 19.81
N MET A 153 24.15 -18.61 19.54
CA MET A 153 24.22 -17.40 18.73
C MET A 153 23.83 -17.67 17.26
N GLY A 154 24.15 -18.86 16.74
CA GLY A 154 23.81 -19.25 15.37
C GLY A 154 22.32 -19.49 15.12
N LEU A 155 21.54 -19.77 16.18
CA LEU A 155 20.10 -20.03 16.07
C LEU A 155 19.23 -18.84 16.47
N ALA A 156 19.74 -17.94 17.32
CA ALA A 156 18.97 -16.82 17.85
C ALA A 156 18.34 -15.95 16.73
N THR A 157 19.12 -15.61 15.71
CA THR A 157 18.66 -14.76 14.61
C THR A 157 17.61 -15.46 13.71
N PRO A 158 17.87 -16.64 13.11
CA PRO A 158 16.88 -17.32 12.27
C PRO A 158 15.56 -17.61 13.00
N THR A 159 15.62 -18.03 14.26
CA THR A 159 14.40 -18.30 15.05
C THR A 159 13.60 -17.04 15.31
N SER A 160 14.25 -15.92 15.63
CA SER A 160 13.55 -14.64 15.85
C SER A 160 12.88 -14.13 14.58
N ILE A 161 13.54 -14.28 13.42
CA ILE A 161 12.97 -13.90 12.12
C ILE A 161 11.76 -14.77 11.78
N MET A 162 11.90 -16.10 11.89
CA MET A 162 10.82 -17.04 11.59
C MET A 162 9.56 -16.76 12.41
N VAL A 163 9.72 -16.51 13.71
CA VAL A 163 8.59 -16.16 14.59
C VAL A 163 8.05 -14.76 14.26
N GLY A 164 8.93 -13.79 14.01
CA GLY A 164 8.55 -12.41 13.69
C GLY A 164 7.76 -12.30 12.37
N THR A 165 8.24 -12.90 11.29
CA THR A 165 7.55 -12.88 9.99
C THR A 165 6.27 -13.70 10.02
N GLY A 166 6.25 -14.84 10.73
CA GLY A 166 5.03 -15.61 10.95
C GLY A 166 3.96 -14.82 11.70
N ARG A 167 4.36 -14.11 12.77
CA ARG A 167 3.43 -13.27 13.54
C ARG A 167 2.97 -12.05 12.75
N ALA A 168 3.85 -11.44 11.97
CA ALA A 168 3.49 -10.33 11.08
C ALA A 168 2.44 -10.77 10.04
N ALA A 169 2.62 -11.96 9.45
CA ALA A 169 1.67 -12.50 8.47
C ALA A 169 0.28 -12.73 9.08
N GLU A 170 0.18 -13.21 10.33
CA GLU A 170 -1.09 -13.32 11.07
C GLU A 170 -1.77 -11.96 11.29
N MET A 171 -1.01 -10.87 11.26
CA MET A 171 -1.49 -9.49 11.40
C MET A 171 -1.71 -8.81 10.04
N GLY A 172 -1.65 -9.55 8.94
CA GLY A 172 -1.82 -9.04 7.58
C GLY A 172 -0.61 -8.24 7.07
N VAL A 173 0.56 -8.40 7.67
CA VAL A 173 1.82 -7.73 7.28
C VAL A 173 2.79 -8.76 6.70
N LEU A 174 3.08 -8.67 5.42
CA LEU A 174 3.94 -9.62 4.71
C LEU A 174 5.27 -8.97 4.37
N PHE A 175 6.34 -9.46 5.00
CA PHE A 175 7.69 -9.09 4.61
C PHE A 175 8.08 -9.97 3.42
N ARG A 176 8.46 -9.35 2.30
CA ARG A 176 8.94 -10.06 1.12
C ARG A 176 10.45 -10.21 1.15
N LYS A 177 11.14 -9.16 1.59
CA LYS A 177 12.57 -9.21 1.86
C LYS A 177 12.80 -9.22 3.36
N GLY A 178 13.64 -10.14 3.84
CA GLY A 178 13.89 -10.27 5.26
C GLY A 178 14.69 -9.10 5.86
N ASP A 179 15.47 -8.38 5.05
CA ASP A 179 16.22 -7.19 5.46
C ASP A 179 15.31 -6.00 5.78
N ALA A 180 14.17 -5.91 5.11
CA ALA A 180 13.12 -4.93 5.38
C ALA A 180 12.64 -4.96 6.84
N LEU A 181 12.60 -6.14 7.48
CA LEU A 181 12.25 -6.28 8.91
C LEU A 181 13.23 -5.52 9.81
N GLN A 182 14.51 -5.49 9.42
CA GLN A 182 15.53 -4.75 10.15
C GLN A 182 15.56 -3.27 9.72
N GLU A 183 15.49 -2.98 8.43
CA GLU A 183 15.54 -1.61 7.92
C GLU A 183 14.37 -0.77 8.43
N LEU A 184 13.18 -1.36 8.54
CA LEU A 184 11.99 -0.70 9.06
C LEU A 184 12.18 -0.23 10.51
N SER A 185 12.93 -0.98 11.33
CA SER A 185 13.28 -0.56 12.71
C SER A 185 14.21 0.66 12.79
N THR A 186 14.82 1.04 11.66
CA THR A 186 15.72 2.22 11.58
C THR A 186 15.08 3.42 10.92
N VAL A 187 13.85 3.28 10.39
CA VAL A 187 13.10 4.34 9.74
C VAL A 187 12.72 5.44 10.75
N ASN A 188 12.71 6.68 10.30
CA ASN A 188 12.33 7.85 11.09
C ASN A 188 11.08 8.54 10.55
N VAL A 189 10.89 8.49 9.23
CA VAL A 189 9.81 9.15 8.52
C VAL A 189 8.96 8.13 7.79
N ILE A 190 7.64 8.17 8.02
CA ILE A 190 6.66 7.42 7.25
C ILE A 190 6.07 8.39 6.21
N ALA A 191 6.44 8.22 4.95
CA ALA A 191 5.91 9.00 3.84
C ALA A 191 4.71 8.26 3.23
N LEU A 192 3.52 8.86 3.29
CA LEU A 192 2.27 8.29 2.83
C LEU A 192 1.89 8.87 1.47
N ASP A 193 1.46 8.03 0.53
CA ASP A 193 0.63 8.50 -0.57
C ASP A 193 -0.75 8.94 -0.05
N LYS A 194 -1.40 9.86 -0.75
CA LYS A 194 -2.74 10.33 -0.38
C LYS A 194 -3.83 9.39 -0.87
N THR A 195 -3.86 9.12 -2.18
CA THR A 195 -5.02 8.49 -2.84
C THR A 195 -5.00 7.01 -2.52
N GLY A 196 -6.11 6.45 -2.04
CA GLY A 196 -6.22 5.01 -1.71
C GLY A 196 -5.36 4.52 -0.55
N THR A 197 -4.41 5.32 -0.05
CA THR A 197 -3.64 5.10 1.17
C THR A 197 -4.31 5.81 2.36
N VAL A 198 -4.17 7.14 2.47
CA VAL A 198 -4.84 7.95 3.54
C VAL A 198 -6.34 8.08 3.30
N THR A 199 -6.74 8.10 2.04
CA THR A 199 -8.13 8.27 1.59
C THR A 199 -8.69 6.95 1.06
N GLU A 200 -10.00 6.87 0.86
CA GLU A 200 -10.66 5.64 0.41
C GLU A 200 -10.30 5.23 -1.03
N GLY A 201 -9.69 6.13 -1.82
CA GLY A 201 -9.42 5.89 -3.24
C GLY A 201 -10.69 5.91 -4.09
N LYS A 202 -11.79 6.44 -3.54
CA LYS A 202 -13.12 6.46 -4.14
C LYS A 202 -13.63 7.89 -4.19
N PRO A 203 -13.11 8.71 -5.11
CA PRO A 203 -13.56 10.07 -5.28
C PRO A 203 -15.08 10.15 -5.51
N THR A 204 -15.72 11.14 -4.91
CA THR A 204 -17.15 11.41 -5.05
C THR A 204 -17.38 12.87 -5.44
N LEU A 205 -18.33 13.10 -6.34
CA LEU A 205 -18.75 14.46 -6.70
C LEU A 205 -19.44 15.11 -5.49
N THR A 206 -18.93 16.27 -5.08
CA THR A 206 -19.41 16.97 -3.87
C THR A 206 -20.08 18.29 -4.18
N ASP A 207 -19.51 19.09 -5.08
CA ASP A 207 -20.08 20.39 -5.47
C ASP A 207 -20.01 20.59 -6.98
N VAL A 208 -21.02 21.29 -7.48
CA VAL A 208 -21.06 21.80 -8.85
C VAL A 208 -21.53 23.23 -8.77
N ILE A 209 -20.61 24.16 -9.00
CA ILE A 209 -20.85 25.59 -8.90
C ILE A 209 -20.72 26.19 -10.28
N VAL A 210 -21.84 26.66 -10.83
CA VAL A 210 -21.90 27.25 -12.18
C VAL A 210 -21.85 28.78 -12.12
N VAL A 211 -21.31 29.38 -13.17
CA VAL A 211 -21.35 30.84 -13.37
C VAL A 211 -22.81 31.28 -13.63
N GLU A 212 -23.19 32.47 -13.17
CA GLU A 212 -24.50 33.04 -13.44
C GLU A 212 -24.86 33.01 -14.93
N GLY A 213 -26.06 32.54 -15.25
CA GLY A 213 -26.55 32.41 -16.63
C GLY A 213 -26.34 31.03 -17.25
N PHE A 214 -25.64 30.11 -16.57
CA PHE A 214 -25.56 28.70 -16.95
C PHE A 214 -26.49 27.83 -16.09
N ASP A 215 -27.08 26.82 -16.71
CA ASP A 215 -27.86 25.81 -16.02
C ASP A 215 -26.94 24.72 -15.47
N ARG A 216 -27.11 24.37 -14.19
CA ARG A 216 -26.27 23.40 -13.49
C ARG A 216 -26.29 22.03 -14.16
N ASP A 217 -27.47 21.54 -14.48
CA ASP A 217 -27.66 20.17 -14.93
C ASP A 217 -27.18 20.01 -16.38
N ILE A 218 -27.40 21.04 -17.22
CA ILE A 218 -26.84 21.08 -18.57
C ILE A 218 -25.31 21.09 -18.51
N VAL A 219 -24.70 21.95 -17.69
CA VAL A 219 -23.23 22.03 -17.60
C VAL A 219 -22.64 20.73 -17.06
N LEU A 220 -23.23 20.15 -16.01
CA LEU A 220 -22.78 18.88 -15.48
C LEU A 220 -22.92 17.74 -16.50
N GLY A 221 -24.01 17.72 -17.29
CA GLY A 221 -24.18 16.77 -18.40
C GLY A 221 -23.07 16.89 -19.46
N LEU A 222 -22.73 18.12 -19.86
CA LEU A 222 -21.63 18.38 -20.79
C LEU A 222 -20.27 17.93 -20.24
N ILE A 223 -19.98 18.21 -18.97
CA ILE A 223 -18.74 17.79 -18.30
C ILE A 223 -18.67 16.26 -18.24
N ALA A 224 -19.75 15.61 -17.79
CA ALA A 224 -19.82 14.15 -17.70
C ALA A 224 -19.62 13.48 -19.07
N ALA A 225 -20.10 14.09 -20.16
CA ALA A 225 -19.89 13.58 -21.52
C ALA A 225 -18.41 13.57 -21.93
N VAL A 226 -17.64 14.59 -21.56
CA VAL A 226 -16.18 14.62 -21.80
C VAL A 226 -15.49 13.58 -20.94
N GLU A 227 -15.84 13.52 -19.66
CA GLU A 227 -15.21 12.65 -18.67
C GLU A 227 -15.54 11.17 -18.87
N GLU A 228 -16.63 10.83 -19.56
CA GLU A 228 -16.97 9.44 -19.91
C GLU A 228 -15.90 8.74 -20.78
N GLN A 229 -15.08 9.51 -21.51
CA GLN A 229 -13.97 8.98 -22.31
C GLN A 229 -12.63 8.94 -21.55
N SER A 230 -12.61 9.37 -20.29
CA SER A 230 -11.42 9.42 -19.45
C SER A 230 -11.41 8.23 -18.48
N GLU A 231 -10.26 7.57 -18.35
CA GLU A 231 -10.05 6.48 -17.38
C GLU A 231 -9.65 6.99 -15.99
N HIS A 232 -9.65 8.31 -15.78
CA HIS A 232 -9.21 8.91 -14.53
C HIS A 232 -10.25 8.71 -13.41
N PRO A 233 -9.88 8.36 -12.16
CA PRO A 233 -10.83 8.15 -11.06
C PRO A 233 -11.76 9.35 -10.79
N ILE A 234 -11.25 10.57 -10.94
CA ILE A 234 -12.04 11.82 -10.84
C ILE A 234 -13.13 11.89 -11.94
N ALA A 235 -12.82 11.44 -13.16
CA ALA A 235 -13.75 11.41 -14.28
C ALA A 235 -14.93 10.47 -13.97
N GLU A 236 -14.61 9.26 -13.49
CA GLU A 236 -15.61 8.28 -13.07
C GLU A 236 -16.52 8.84 -11.96
N ALA A 237 -15.94 9.56 -10.98
CA ALA A 237 -16.69 10.20 -9.91
C ALA A 237 -17.70 11.23 -10.42
N ILE A 238 -17.31 12.04 -11.41
CA ILE A 238 -18.18 13.05 -12.04
C ILE A 238 -19.29 12.37 -12.83
N VAL A 239 -18.97 11.37 -13.66
CA VAL A 239 -19.95 10.62 -14.47
C VAL A 239 -20.95 9.89 -13.57
N ARG A 240 -20.46 9.23 -12.51
CA ARG A 240 -21.31 8.57 -11.51
C ARG A 240 -22.21 9.58 -10.80
N GLY A 241 -21.68 10.74 -10.41
CA GLY A 241 -22.43 11.83 -9.81
C GLY A 241 -23.58 12.29 -10.71
N ALA A 242 -23.30 12.64 -11.96
CA ALA A 242 -24.29 13.07 -12.94
C ALA A 242 -25.39 12.01 -13.18
N ARG A 243 -25.00 10.74 -13.34
CA ARG A 243 -25.96 9.64 -13.52
C ARG A 243 -26.82 9.39 -12.28
N SER A 244 -26.26 9.52 -11.08
CA SER A 244 -27.00 9.36 -9.82
C SER A 244 -28.05 10.44 -9.60
N GLU A 245 -27.82 11.64 -10.14
CA GLU A 245 -28.77 12.75 -10.15
C GLU A 245 -29.80 12.67 -11.30
N GLY A 246 -29.70 11.65 -12.18
CA GLY A 246 -30.60 11.48 -13.32
C GLY A 246 -30.36 12.46 -14.46
N ILE A 247 -29.18 13.07 -14.54
CA ILE A 247 -28.81 14.05 -15.56
C ILE A 247 -28.50 13.34 -16.88
N ALA A 248 -29.01 13.88 -17.98
CA ALA A 248 -28.74 13.36 -19.32
C ALA A 248 -27.28 13.65 -19.71
N VAL A 249 -26.54 12.59 -20.06
CA VAL A 249 -25.16 12.68 -20.55
C VAL A 249 -25.17 12.57 -22.07
N PRO A 250 -24.93 13.67 -22.82
CA PRO A 250 -24.83 13.65 -24.27
C PRO A 250 -23.55 12.93 -24.74
N THR A 251 -23.46 12.65 -26.04
CA THR A 251 -22.29 11.96 -26.61
C THR A 251 -21.18 12.95 -26.96
N ALA A 252 -19.98 12.71 -26.44
CA ALA A 252 -18.79 13.45 -26.80
C ALA A 252 -18.07 12.87 -28.04
N SER A 253 -17.38 13.72 -28.79
CA SER A 253 -16.54 13.33 -29.93
C SER A 253 -15.22 14.11 -29.93
N GLY A 254 -14.17 13.54 -30.53
CA GLY A 254 -12.88 14.22 -30.64
C GLY A 254 -12.18 14.44 -29.30
N PHE A 255 -12.28 13.49 -28.38
CA PHE A 255 -11.64 13.55 -27.07
C PHE A 255 -10.12 13.68 -27.17
N ARG A 256 -9.56 14.55 -26.33
CA ARG A 256 -8.13 14.81 -26.18
C ARG A 256 -7.81 14.88 -24.69
N SER A 257 -6.87 14.05 -24.24
CA SER A 257 -6.30 14.13 -22.90
C SER A 257 -4.94 14.82 -22.96
N VAL A 258 -4.72 15.77 -22.05
CA VAL A 258 -3.44 16.47 -21.89
C VAL A 258 -2.90 16.12 -20.51
N THR A 259 -1.96 15.16 -20.47
CA THR A 259 -1.38 14.62 -19.23
C THR A 259 -0.93 15.72 -18.28
N GLY A 260 -1.45 15.69 -17.04
CA GLY A 260 -1.13 16.66 -16.00
C GLY A 260 -1.83 18.03 -16.11
N TYR A 261 -2.75 18.20 -17.06
CA TYR A 261 -3.53 19.43 -17.27
C TYR A 261 -5.04 19.19 -17.21
N GLY A 262 -5.57 18.29 -18.05
CA GLY A 262 -7.02 18.08 -18.16
C GLY A 262 -7.44 17.36 -19.45
N VAL A 263 -8.73 17.42 -19.75
CA VAL A 263 -9.38 16.77 -20.90
C VAL A 263 -10.24 17.76 -21.69
N ALA A 264 -10.40 17.49 -22.98
CA ALA A 264 -11.23 18.28 -23.89
C ALA A 264 -11.99 17.39 -24.86
N ALA A 265 -13.23 17.75 -25.20
CA ALA A 265 -13.96 17.11 -26.29
C ALA A 265 -15.05 18.03 -26.87
N MET A 266 -15.61 17.64 -28.01
CA MET A 266 -16.76 18.29 -28.63
C MET A 266 -18.05 17.59 -28.18
N VAL A 267 -18.97 18.34 -27.58
CA VAL A 267 -20.26 17.85 -27.07
C VAL A 267 -21.38 18.75 -27.60
N ASP A 268 -22.35 18.18 -28.31
CA ASP A 268 -23.43 18.93 -28.98
C ASP A 268 -22.94 20.12 -29.84
N GLY A 269 -21.78 19.97 -30.48
CA GLY A 269 -21.16 20.99 -31.32
C GLY A 269 -20.43 22.10 -30.55
N LYS A 270 -20.31 22.00 -29.22
CA LYS A 270 -19.56 22.92 -28.36
C LYS A 270 -18.24 22.32 -27.92
N GLU A 271 -17.20 23.12 -27.83
CA GLU A 271 -15.92 22.67 -27.26
C GLU A 271 -15.98 22.76 -25.74
N VAL A 272 -15.79 21.63 -25.06
CA VAL A 272 -15.83 21.52 -23.60
C VAL A 272 -14.44 21.16 -23.09
N LEU A 273 -13.93 21.95 -22.14
CA LEU A 273 -12.63 21.78 -21.49
C LEU A 273 -12.88 21.51 -20.00
N VAL A 274 -12.21 20.51 -19.42
CA VAL A 274 -12.26 20.19 -17.99
C VAL A 274 -10.83 20.01 -17.49
N GLY A 275 -10.45 20.71 -16.41
CA GLY A 275 -9.12 20.56 -15.85
C GLY A 275 -8.75 21.59 -14.79
N ALA A 276 -7.48 21.57 -14.38
CA ALA A 276 -6.96 22.52 -13.39
C ALA A 276 -6.80 23.94 -13.96
N ASP A 277 -6.54 24.92 -13.09
CA ASP A 277 -6.23 26.32 -13.45
C ASP A 277 -5.17 26.46 -14.55
N ARG A 278 -4.09 25.68 -14.47
CA ARG A 278 -3.01 25.63 -15.48
C ARG A 278 -3.53 25.29 -16.87
N TYR A 279 -4.59 24.48 -16.96
CA TYR A 279 -5.19 24.11 -18.24
C TYR A 279 -6.03 25.25 -18.79
N MET A 280 -6.84 25.89 -17.94
CA MET A 280 -7.63 27.06 -18.32
C MET A 280 -6.74 28.21 -18.80
N ILE A 281 -5.65 28.50 -18.08
CA ILE A 281 -4.69 29.55 -18.48
C ILE A 281 -4.04 29.22 -19.82
N ARG A 282 -3.67 27.96 -20.05
CA ARG A 282 -3.06 27.50 -21.31
C ARG A 282 -4.01 27.69 -22.50
N GLU A 283 -5.30 27.41 -22.31
CA GLU A 283 -6.34 27.57 -23.33
C GLU A 283 -6.94 29.00 -23.37
N ASN A 284 -6.30 29.97 -22.69
CA ASN A 284 -6.72 31.38 -22.63
C ASN A 284 -8.14 31.61 -22.06
N VAL A 285 -8.60 30.74 -21.16
CA VAL A 285 -9.86 30.89 -20.43
C VAL A 285 -9.66 31.77 -19.20
N VAL A 286 -10.50 32.79 -19.04
CA VAL A 286 -10.46 33.70 -17.89
C VAL A 286 -11.15 33.04 -16.68
N ILE A 287 -10.38 32.76 -15.62
CA ILE A 287 -10.87 32.06 -14.41
C ILE A 287 -11.33 32.97 -13.27
N ALA A 288 -11.13 34.30 -13.38
CA ALA A 288 -11.22 35.26 -12.27
C ALA A 288 -12.52 35.21 -11.44
N SER A 289 -13.66 34.85 -12.05
CA SER A 289 -14.96 34.83 -11.37
C SER A 289 -15.16 33.69 -10.38
N LEU A 290 -14.41 32.58 -10.50
CA LEU A 290 -14.56 31.40 -9.65
C LEU A 290 -13.30 31.06 -8.83
N VAL A 291 -12.25 31.89 -8.88
CA VAL A 291 -10.98 31.64 -8.14
C VAL A 291 -11.21 31.55 -6.63
N ASP A 292 -12.00 32.47 -6.05
CA ASP A 292 -12.22 32.46 -4.60
C ASP A 292 -13.05 31.26 -4.15
N ILE A 293 -13.98 30.81 -5.01
CA ILE A 293 -14.80 29.62 -4.79
C ILE A 293 -13.95 28.36 -4.87
N GLU A 294 -13.08 28.27 -5.87
CA GLU A 294 -12.14 27.16 -6.02
C GLU A 294 -11.18 27.07 -4.81
N LYS A 295 -10.65 28.20 -4.34
CA LYS A 295 -9.83 28.24 -3.13
C LYS A 295 -10.58 27.81 -1.87
N ASP A 296 -11.83 28.24 -1.70
CA ASP A 296 -12.66 27.80 -0.59
C ASP A 296 -12.87 26.28 -0.62
N LEU A 297 -13.20 25.71 -1.78
CA LEU A 297 -13.35 24.28 -1.98
C LEU A 297 -12.05 23.53 -1.67
N ALA A 298 -10.92 24.02 -2.18
CA ALA A 298 -9.60 23.44 -1.92
C ALA A 298 -9.24 23.48 -0.43
N SER A 299 -9.55 24.58 0.27
CA SER A 299 -9.31 24.72 1.72
C SER A 299 -10.09 23.71 2.58
N ARG A 300 -11.19 23.17 2.02
CA ARG A 300 -12.02 22.11 2.60
C ARG A 300 -11.58 20.70 2.18
N GLY A 301 -10.41 20.55 1.57
CA GLY A 301 -9.88 19.26 1.16
C GLY A 301 -10.55 18.69 -0.09
N ARG A 302 -11.21 19.53 -0.90
CA ARG A 302 -11.85 19.09 -2.15
C ARG A 302 -10.94 19.41 -3.33
N THR A 303 -10.79 18.45 -4.24
CA THR A 303 -10.09 18.67 -5.51
C THR A 303 -11.03 19.38 -6.46
N ALA A 304 -10.77 20.65 -6.72
CA ALA A 304 -11.59 21.48 -7.59
C ALA A 304 -11.01 21.55 -9.01
N LEU A 305 -11.88 21.34 -10.00
CA LEU A 305 -11.58 21.45 -11.43
C LEU A 305 -12.46 22.52 -12.05
N TYR A 306 -11.89 23.26 -13.00
CA TYR A 306 -12.62 24.22 -13.81
C TYR A 306 -13.21 23.52 -15.03
N ALA A 307 -14.37 24.00 -15.46
CA ALA A 307 -14.97 23.63 -16.73
C ALA A 307 -15.21 24.88 -17.58
N ALA A 308 -14.93 24.77 -18.87
CA ALA A 308 -15.19 25.82 -19.84
C ALA A 308 -15.90 25.27 -21.08
N VAL A 309 -16.79 26.07 -21.65
CA VAL A 309 -17.56 25.75 -22.86
C VAL A 309 -17.36 26.88 -23.87
N ASP A 310 -16.91 26.54 -25.07
CA ASP A 310 -16.57 27.48 -26.15
C ASP A 310 -15.65 28.62 -25.68
N GLY A 311 -14.62 28.27 -24.90
CA GLY A 311 -13.61 29.19 -24.36
C GLY A 311 -14.11 30.09 -23.21
N LYS A 312 -15.33 29.88 -22.71
CA LYS A 312 -15.87 30.61 -21.56
C LYS A 312 -15.93 29.72 -20.34
N LEU A 313 -15.48 30.22 -19.20
CA LEU A 313 -15.63 29.52 -17.92
C LEU A 313 -17.11 29.34 -17.58
N THR A 314 -17.53 28.11 -17.33
CA THR A 314 -18.93 27.77 -17.03
C THR A 314 -19.12 27.24 -15.62
N ALA A 315 -18.15 26.53 -15.06
CA ALA A 315 -18.27 25.96 -13.72
C ALA A 315 -16.93 25.70 -13.04
N VAL A 316 -17.02 25.51 -11.72
CA VAL A 316 -16.07 24.76 -10.90
C VAL A 316 -16.80 23.55 -10.34
N ILE A 317 -16.22 22.38 -10.54
CA ILE A 317 -16.68 21.11 -9.98
C ILE A 317 -15.70 20.64 -8.93
N ALA A 318 -16.20 20.10 -7.83
CA ALA A 318 -15.38 19.63 -6.73
C ALA A 318 -15.63 18.16 -6.47
N VAL A 319 -14.54 17.41 -6.41
CA VAL A 319 -14.54 16.00 -6.08
C VAL A 319 -13.74 15.83 -4.79
N ALA A 320 -14.25 15.03 -3.87
CA ALA A 320 -13.55 14.72 -2.62
C ALA A 320 -13.37 13.21 -2.50
N ASP A 321 -12.17 12.81 -2.09
CA ASP A 321 -11.90 11.45 -1.67
C ASP A 321 -11.89 11.44 -0.13
N PRO A 322 -12.88 10.83 0.53
CA PRO A 322 -12.97 10.86 1.98
C PRO A 322 -11.75 10.20 2.62
N VAL A 323 -11.28 10.80 3.72
CA VAL A 323 -10.24 10.20 4.56
C VAL A 323 -10.78 8.93 5.18
N LYS A 324 -10.01 7.83 5.17
CA LYS A 324 -10.45 6.59 5.83
C LYS A 324 -10.61 6.85 7.32
N PRO A 325 -11.68 6.33 7.96
CA PRO A 325 -11.91 6.54 9.39
C PRO A 325 -10.71 6.15 10.28
N ALA A 326 -9.98 5.10 9.89
CA ALA A 326 -8.83 4.60 10.63
C ALA A 326 -7.52 5.41 10.41
N SER A 327 -7.44 6.26 9.39
CA SER A 327 -6.20 6.98 9.05
C SER A 327 -5.71 7.88 10.17
N ARG A 328 -6.64 8.62 10.80
CA ARG A 328 -6.31 9.54 11.90
C ARG A 328 -5.76 8.80 13.12
N ASP A 329 -6.41 7.70 13.50
CA ASP A 329 -5.98 6.88 14.63
C ASP A 329 -4.64 6.19 14.35
N ALA A 330 -4.42 5.73 13.11
CA ALA A 330 -3.15 5.14 12.70
C ALA A 330 -2.01 6.16 12.74
N ILE A 331 -2.21 7.37 12.22
CA ILE A 331 -1.21 8.45 12.23
C ILE A 331 -0.86 8.85 13.67
N ALA A 332 -1.87 8.99 14.55
CA ALA A 332 -1.63 9.24 15.96
C ALA A 332 -0.81 8.13 16.63
N ALA A 333 -1.08 6.86 16.31
CA ALA A 333 -0.30 5.74 16.83
C ALA A 333 1.15 5.70 16.29
N LEU A 334 1.39 6.17 15.07
CA LEU A 334 2.76 6.35 14.54
C LEU A 334 3.50 7.46 15.29
N HIS A 335 2.82 8.57 15.60
CA HIS A 335 3.38 9.65 16.41
C HIS A 335 3.72 9.21 17.83
N ASP A 336 2.87 8.40 18.46
CA ASP A 336 3.13 7.85 19.80
C ASP A 336 4.38 6.95 19.83
N ARG A 337 4.77 6.38 18.68
CA ARG A 337 6.01 5.61 18.49
C ARG A 337 7.21 6.47 18.08
N GLY A 338 7.03 7.78 17.92
CA GLY A 338 8.09 8.74 17.62
C GLY A 338 8.41 8.89 16.13
N PHE A 339 7.56 8.37 15.23
CA PHE A 339 7.72 8.60 13.79
C PHE A 339 7.23 9.99 13.40
N GLN A 340 7.90 10.60 12.42
CA GLN A 340 7.36 11.74 11.68
C GLN A 340 6.55 11.23 10.51
N VAL A 341 5.38 11.82 10.25
CA VAL A 341 4.53 11.41 9.13
C VAL A 341 4.52 12.52 8.08
N ALA A 342 4.88 12.13 6.85
CA ALA A 342 4.82 13.00 5.68
C ALA A 342 3.77 12.50 4.69
N MET A 343 3.19 13.39 3.90
CA MET A 343 2.31 13.03 2.79
C MET A 343 2.85 13.56 1.48
N ILE A 344 2.88 12.70 0.46
CA ILE A 344 3.28 13.03 -0.91
C ILE A 344 2.04 12.89 -1.79
N THR A 345 1.70 13.93 -2.55
CA THR A 345 0.50 13.90 -3.40
C THR A 345 0.63 14.79 -4.63
N GLY A 346 -0.10 14.43 -5.69
CA GLY A 346 -0.28 15.25 -6.88
C GLY A 346 -1.32 16.36 -6.74
N ASP A 347 -2.10 16.35 -5.66
CA ASP A 347 -3.12 17.37 -5.37
C ASP A 347 -2.49 18.74 -5.10
N LYS A 348 -3.31 19.80 -5.12
CA LYS A 348 -2.86 21.14 -4.74
C LYS A 348 -2.48 21.20 -3.26
N GLN A 349 -1.60 22.17 -2.95
CA GLN A 349 -1.10 22.40 -1.60
C GLN A 349 -2.23 22.61 -0.60
N GLU A 350 -3.24 23.40 -0.95
CA GLU A 350 -4.35 23.75 -0.07
C GLU A 350 -5.20 22.52 0.30
N THR A 351 -5.47 21.65 -0.67
CA THR A 351 -6.21 20.39 -0.49
C THR A 351 -5.43 19.43 0.39
N ALA A 352 -4.14 19.27 0.09
CA ALA A 352 -3.26 18.38 0.83
C ALA A 352 -3.07 18.85 2.29
N GLU A 353 -2.91 20.15 2.53
CA GLU A 353 -2.85 20.71 3.88
C GLU A 353 -4.15 20.56 4.65
N ALA A 354 -5.31 20.61 3.98
CA ALA A 354 -6.60 20.35 4.64
C ALA A 354 -6.68 18.91 5.16
N ILE A 355 -6.31 17.94 4.32
CA ILE A 355 -6.24 16.52 4.71
C ILE A 355 -5.22 16.33 5.84
N ALA A 356 -4.05 16.97 5.75
CA ALA A 356 -3.03 16.90 6.78
C ALA A 356 -3.51 17.46 8.13
N ARG A 357 -4.25 18.57 8.14
CA ARG A 357 -4.85 19.11 9.38
C ARG A 357 -5.91 18.18 9.98
N GLU A 358 -6.71 17.53 9.13
CA GLU A 358 -7.74 16.58 9.58
C GLU A 358 -7.15 15.31 10.18
N THR A 359 -6.06 14.81 9.59
CA THR A 359 -5.42 13.54 9.97
C THR A 359 -4.28 13.66 10.95
N GLY A 360 -3.68 14.85 11.09
CA GLY A 360 -2.52 15.11 11.94
C GLY A 360 -1.16 14.88 11.26
N ILE A 361 -1.04 15.02 9.94
CA ILE A 361 0.23 14.82 9.23
C ILE A 361 1.17 16.01 9.42
N ASP A 362 2.47 15.76 9.65
CA ASP A 362 3.47 16.78 10.00
C ASP A 362 3.95 17.59 8.80
N GLN A 363 4.19 16.90 7.67
CA GLN A 363 4.78 17.49 6.48
C GLN A 363 4.01 17.11 5.22
N VAL A 364 3.77 18.08 4.34
CA VAL A 364 3.04 17.90 3.09
C VAL A 364 3.91 18.31 1.91
N ILE A 365 4.03 17.41 0.93
CA ILE A 365 4.64 17.68 -0.38
C ILE A 365 3.55 17.47 -1.43
N ALA A 366 3.00 18.59 -1.91
CA ALA A 366 1.88 18.59 -2.85
C ALA A 366 2.31 18.99 -4.27
N GLY A 367 1.42 18.80 -5.24
CA GLY A 367 1.64 19.15 -6.65
C GLY A 367 2.67 18.26 -7.35
N VAL A 368 2.95 17.07 -6.80
CA VAL A 368 3.99 16.15 -7.27
C VAL A 368 3.47 15.32 -8.43
N LEU A 369 4.14 15.40 -9.58
CA LEU A 369 3.89 14.50 -10.71
C LEU A 369 4.40 13.08 -10.38
N PRO A 370 3.92 12.01 -11.05
CA PRO A 370 4.37 10.64 -10.80
C PRO A 370 5.91 10.50 -10.81
N ASP A 371 6.59 11.05 -11.83
CA ASP A 371 8.06 11.05 -11.93
C ASP A 371 8.76 11.88 -10.84
N GLY A 372 8.02 12.77 -10.17
CA GLY A 372 8.52 13.66 -9.12
C GLY A 372 8.47 13.06 -7.71
N LYS A 373 7.79 11.91 -7.49
CA LYS A 373 7.71 11.29 -6.16
C LYS A 373 9.07 10.84 -5.62
N VAL A 374 9.93 10.36 -6.51
CA VAL A 374 11.32 9.97 -6.19
C VAL A 374 12.11 11.18 -5.67
N ALA A 375 12.00 12.33 -6.34
CA ALA A 375 12.66 13.56 -5.89
C ALA A 375 12.11 14.05 -4.53
N ALA A 376 10.79 13.95 -4.33
CA ALA A 376 10.18 14.28 -3.04
C ALA A 376 10.70 13.38 -1.89
N LEU A 377 10.93 12.09 -2.15
CA LEU A 377 11.56 11.19 -1.19
C LEU A 377 13.02 11.59 -0.90
N ASP A 378 13.79 11.98 -1.92
CA ASP A 378 15.17 12.44 -1.73
C ASP A 378 15.25 13.74 -0.92
N ASP A 379 14.29 14.66 -1.11
CA ASP A 379 14.18 15.88 -0.31
C ASP A 379 13.84 15.56 1.16
N LEU A 380 12.99 14.57 1.41
CA LEU A 380 12.69 14.11 2.77
C LEU A 380 13.90 13.41 3.42
N ARG A 381 14.74 12.73 2.63
CA ARG A 381 15.97 12.07 3.09
C ARG A 381 17.03 13.06 3.52
N ALA A 382 16.92 14.33 3.11
CA ALA A 382 17.78 15.38 3.61
C ALA A 382 17.84 15.31 5.14
N GLU A 383 19.04 15.52 5.69
CA GLU A 383 19.39 15.35 7.11
C GLU A 383 19.67 13.91 7.57
N GLY A 384 19.76 12.94 6.63
CA GLY A 384 20.19 11.57 6.93
C GLY A 384 19.09 10.70 7.55
N ARG A 385 17.83 11.13 7.41
CA ARG A 385 16.64 10.39 7.86
C ARG A 385 16.38 9.21 6.93
N LYS A 386 15.93 8.10 7.52
CA LYS A 386 15.48 6.89 6.80
C LYS A 386 13.98 6.93 6.60
N ILE A 387 13.53 6.54 5.41
CA ILE A 387 12.12 6.70 5.00
C ILE A 387 11.49 5.36 4.63
N ALA A 388 10.33 5.08 5.25
CA ALA A 388 9.40 4.11 4.68
C ALA A 388 8.37 4.86 3.83
N PHE A 389 8.19 4.44 2.58
CA PHE A 389 7.15 4.98 1.71
C PHE A 389 5.98 4.01 1.63
N VAL A 390 4.75 4.52 1.76
CA VAL A 390 3.53 3.74 1.81
C VAL A 390 2.63 4.15 0.64
N GLY A 391 2.27 3.20 -0.23
CA GLY A 391 1.44 3.47 -1.42
C GLY A 391 0.60 2.27 -1.83
N ASP A 392 -0.38 2.47 -2.71
CA ASP A 392 -1.40 1.47 -3.05
C ASP A 392 -1.28 0.92 -4.50
N GLY A 393 -0.45 1.52 -5.35
CA GLY A 393 -0.61 1.37 -6.81
C GLY A 393 0.64 1.18 -7.67
N ILE A 394 0.37 0.90 -8.95
CA ILE A 394 1.35 0.83 -10.06
C ILE A 394 2.13 2.15 -10.20
N ASN A 395 1.42 3.27 -10.03
CA ASN A 395 2.00 4.62 -10.17
C ASN A 395 3.07 4.92 -9.10
N ASP A 396 3.04 4.15 -8.01
CA ASP A 396 3.91 4.31 -6.86
C ASP A 396 5.06 3.32 -6.84
N ALA A 397 5.08 2.34 -7.76
CA ALA A 397 6.13 1.34 -7.87
C ALA A 397 7.55 1.96 -7.91
N PRO A 398 7.82 3.06 -8.66
CA PRO A 398 9.13 3.70 -8.62
C PRO A 398 9.48 4.30 -7.25
N ALA A 399 8.51 4.86 -6.53
CA ALA A 399 8.70 5.45 -5.22
C ALA A 399 8.87 4.37 -4.13
N LEU A 400 8.09 3.29 -4.19
CA LEU A 400 8.20 2.11 -3.34
C LEU A 400 9.59 1.48 -3.44
N ALA A 401 10.09 1.28 -4.66
CA ALA A 401 11.41 0.69 -4.89
C ALA A 401 12.56 1.62 -4.54
N HIS A 402 12.34 2.94 -4.54
CA HIS A 402 13.37 3.94 -4.24
C HIS A 402 13.47 4.27 -2.74
N ALA A 403 12.42 4.04 -1.96
CA ALA A 403 12.40 4.26 -0.51
C ALA A 403 13.42 3.36 0.22
N ASP A 404 13.74 3.69 1.48
CA ASP A 404 14.58 2.78 2.28
C ASP A 404 13.79 1.51 2.65
N VAL A 405 12.48 1.64 2.85
CA VAL A 405 11.55 0.51 2.89
C VAL A 405 10.28 0.88 2.12
N GLY A 406 9.93 0.11 1.09
CA GLY A 406 8.66 0.25 0.38
C GLY A 406 7.55 -0.58 1.02
N ILE A 407 6.42 0.04 1.38
CA ILE A 407 5.24 -0.62 1.95
C ILE A 407 4.06 -0.47 0.99
N ALA A 408 3.62 -1.57 0.38
CA ALA A 408 2.40 -1.58 -0.43
C ALA A 408 1.15 -1.83 0.42
N ILE A 409 0.05 -1.13 0.14
CA ILE A 409 -1.24 -1.27 0.82
C ILE A 409 -2.28 -1.97 -0.07
N GLY A 410 -3.02 -2.92 0.52
CA GLY A 410 -4.23 -3.50 -0.04
C GLY A 410 -3.99 -4.60 -1.07
N THR A 411 -5.00 -4.88 -1.88
CA THR A 411 -4.96 -5.86 -2.97
C THR A 411 -4.24 -5.33 -4.21
N GLY A 412 -3.19 -4.52 -4.01
CA GLY A 412 -2.47 -3.84 -5.08
C GLY A 412 -2.17 -4.82 -6.23
N THR A 413 -2.30 -4.33 -7.46
CA THR A 413 -1.95 -5.08 -8.68
C THR A 413 -0.62 -5.80 -8.50
N ASP A 414 -0.42 -6.97 -9.11
CA ASP A 414 0.80 -7.79 -8.96
C ASP A 414 2.11 -6.96 -8.99
N VAL A 415 2.15 -5.90 -9.79
CA VAL A 415 3.28 -4.94 -9.89
C VAL A 415 3.63 -4.23 -8.57
N ALA A 416 2.65 -3.83 -7.76
CA ALA A 416 2.89 -3.15 -6.48
C ALA A 416 3.41 -4.13 -5.43
N ILE A 417 2.86 -5.34 -5.39
CA ILE A 417 3.37 -6.46 -4.59
C ILE A 417 4.80 -6.81 -5.02
N GLU A 418 5.09 -6.74 -6.33
CA GLU A 418 6.42 -7.01 -6.87
C GLU A 418 7.45 -5.92 -6.59
N SER A 419 7.03 -4.68 -6.31
CA SER A 419 7.92 -3.54 -6.15
C SER A 419 8.18 -3.17 -4.69
N ALA A 420 7.36 -3.66 -3.76
CA ALA A 420 7.46 -3.36 -2.33
C ALA A 420 8.28 -4.41 -1.54
N ASP A 421 8.85 -3.95 -0.43
CA ASP A 421 9.58 -4.80 0.52
C ASP A 421 8.65 -5.40 1.57
N VAL A 422 7.59 -4.66 1.92
CA VAL A 422 6.51 -5.04 2.84
C VAL A 422 5.17 -4.87 2.13
N VAL A 423 4.25 -5.81 2.31
CA VAL A 423 2.91 -5.78 1.71
C VAL A 423 1.88 -5.91 2.83
N LEU A 424 0.93 -4.99 2.87
CA LEU A 424 -0.22 -5.05 3.78
C LEU A 424 -1.41 -5.66 3.05
N MET A 425 -1.93 -6.77 3.57
CA MET A 425 -3.06 -7.49 2.96
C MET A 425 -4.38 -6.70 3.05
N SER A 426 -4.50 -5.84 4.06
CA SER A 426 -5.61 -4.90 4.18
C SER A 426 -5.27 -3.54 3.58
N GLY A 427 -6.30 -2.83 3.13
CA GLY A 427 -6.24 -1.41 2.80
C GLY A 427 -6.06 -0.48 4.02
N ASP A 428 -5.98 -1.01 5.24
CA ASP A 428 -5.94 -0.24 6.47
C ASP A 428 -4.52 0.19 6.88
N LEU A 429 -4.37 1.50 7.11
CA LEU A 429 -3.13 2.13 7.60
C LEU A 429 -2.65 1.60 8.95
N ARG A 430 -3.52 1.00 9.77
CA ARG A 430 -3.12 0.30 11.00
C ARG A 430 -2.15 -0.85 10.72
N GLY A 431 -2.15 -1.42 9.52
CA GLY A 431 -1.14 -2.40 9.12
C GLY A 431 0.27 -1.83 9.11
N VAL A 432 0.46 -0.53 8.80
CA VAL A 432 1.76 0.15 8.91
C VAL A 432 2.19 0.20 10.38
N VAL A 433 1.27 0.53 11.28
CA VAL A 433 1.50 0.53 12.73
C VAL A 433 1.85 -0.87 13.25
N ASN A 434 1.28 -1.93 12.68
CA ASN A 434 1.62 -3.29 13.05
C ASN A 434 3.01 -3.71 12.54
N ALA A 435 3.46 -3.15 11.42
CA ALA A 435 4.75 -3.47 10.81
C ALA A 435 5.94 -2.86 11.55
N VAL A 436 5.81 -1.60 12.01
CA VAL A 436 6.90 -0.79 12.59
C VAL A 436 7.16 -1.02 14.07
#